data_AF-B8A6P5-F1
#
_entry.id   AF-B8A6P5-F1
#
_cell.length_a   1.000
_cell.length_b   1.000
_cell.length_c   1.000
_cell.angle_alpha   90.00
_cell.angle_beta   90.00
_cell.angle_gamma   90.00
#
_symmetry.space_group_name_H-M   'P 1'
#
loop_
_entity.id
_entity.type
_entity.pdbx_description
1 polymer ?
#
loop_
_entity_poly.entity_id
_entity_poly.type
_entity_poly.pdbx_seq_one_letter_code
_entity_poly.pdbx_strand_id
1 'polypeptide(L)'
;MDVVISALASDIISRFMSFLISKYGNNSCLKNKLERLQHLLLRVHMVVEEAEGRYITNAGMLLKLKMLTEAMYKGYHVFDTYGPLELIKEAGEVSDSYALDFHYVRRFHLSGGTIVRREVKSSLENLETVLDNLKEFVSLLNGCERIFRNPYSTYLYIDNFMFGRQVERQQVMSILMLDDHPKIPAVLPIIGGCRVGKKTLVWSVCSDERIRSHFSAILHFGGDDIKKFDERKVMPLKTLITVEFISDISDCEWLNFYSLVASSGNGSKVIIISRLEKLARFGTVNPIELRNFSHEEYSYLFNVLAFGSSNPLDHPRLAIIGKEIARTLQGSLVAINIYANVLRNNFSVPFWIRVLNLYRGMMESNLSLYGEHPKSLLQKDGTIIDITAFCPSLATNSFRITLLTGEKFKYDNKRELPVMGFGDIIAGSVTMPMKFQLVWESRLASYTVISATCGAEELLSTTSTRKKRKIVCTS
;
A
#
# COMPACT_ATOMS: atom_id res chain seq x y z
N MET A 1 -12.57 -29.41 63.65
CA MET A 1 -11.85 -28.38 62.87
C MET A 1 -11.67 -28.83 61.41
N ASP A 2 -11.56 -30.13 61.16
CA ASP A 2 -11.30 -30.70 59.83
C ASP A 2 -12.42 -30.55 58.80
N VAL A 3 -13.69 -30.54 59.21
CA VAL A 3 -14.84 -30.40 58.30
C VAL A 3 -14.89 -29.01 57.65
N VAL A 4 -14.54 -27.96 58.41
CA VAL A 4 -14.53 -26.57 57.92
C VAL A 4 -13.34 -26.35 56.96
N ILE A 5 -12.19 -26.95 57.27
CA ILE A 5 -11.00 -26.90 56.41
C ILE A 5 -11.26 -27.65 55.09
N SER A 6 -11.94 -28.80 55.15
CA SER A 6 -12.33 -29.57 53.96
C SER A 6 -13.33 -28.81 53.07
N ALA A 7 -14.31 -28.13 53.67
CA ALA A 7 -15.27 -27.31 52.93
C ALA A 7 -14.60 -26.11 52.22
N LEU A 8 -13.70 -25.40 52.92
CA LEU A 8 -12.93 -24.29 52.34
C LEU A 8 -11.99 -24.77 51.23
N ALA A 9 -11.31 -25.91 51.42
CA ALA A 9 -10.48 -26.51 50.39
C ALA A 9 -11.31 -26.90 49.16
N SER A 10 -12.52 -27.44 49.36
CA SER A 10 -13.42 -27.82 48.26
C SER A 10 -13.92 -26.61 47.46
N ASP A 11 -14.20 -25.48 48.11
CA ASP A 11 -14.62 -24.24 47.43
C ASP A 11 -13.44 -23.62 46.66
N ILE A 12 -12.24 -23.61 47.24
CA ILE A 12 -11.03 -23.14 46.57
C ILE A 12 -10.71 -24.02 45.35
N ILE A 13 -10.78 -25.35 45.49
CA ILE A 13 -10.58 -26.29 44.38
C ILE A 13 -11.67 -26.11 43.33
N SER A 14 -12.94 -25.94 43.71
CA SER A 14 -14.05 -25.70 42.77
C SER A 14 -13.86 -24.41 41.98
N ARG A 15 -13.44 -23.32 42.64
CA ARG A 15 -13.12 -22.05 41.98
C ARG A 15 -11.90 -22.16 41.08
N PHE A 16 -10.88 -22.90 41.50
CA PHE A 16 -9.68 -23.18 40.70
C PHE A 16 -10.01 -24.04 39.48
N MET A 17 -10.83 -25.08 39.63
CA MET A 17 -11.29 -25.93 38.54
C MET A 17 -12.23 -25.17 37.61
N SER A 18 -13.11 -24.30 38.11
CA SER A 18 -13.94 -23.40 37.29
C SER A 18 -13.07 -22.40 36.51
N PHE A 19 -12.03 -21.87 37.14
CA PHE A 19 -11.03 -21.04 36.47
C PHE A 19 -10.29 -21.83 35.37
N LEU A 20 -9.80 -23.04 35.67
CA LEU A 20 -9.16 -23.91 34.68
C LEU A 20 -10.11 -24.31 33.55
N ILE A 21 -11.37 -24.62 33.81
CA ILE A 21 -12.39 -24.94 32.80
C ILE A 21 -12.70 -23.70 31.95
N SER A 22 -12.80 -22.50 32.55
CA SER A 22 -12.96 -21.26 31.78
C SER A 22 -11.74 -20.92 30.91
N LYS A 23 -10.54 -21.26 31.40
CA LYS A 23 -9.24 -20.96 30.77
C LYS A 23 -8.89 -21.97 29.68
N TYR A 24 -9.11 -23.25 29.92
CA TYR A 24 -8.70 -24.38 29.07
C TYR A 24 -9.87 -25.13 28.41
N GLY A 25 -11.06 -25.15 29.00
CA GLY A 25 -12.27 -25.76 28.42
C GLY A 25 -12.86 -25.01 27.22
N ASN A 26 -12.17 -23.98 26.72
CA ASN A 26 -12.64 -23.06 25.68
C ASN A 26 -11.70 -22.98 24.46
N ASN A 27 -10.69 -23.86 24.34
CA ASN A 27 -9.83 -23.87 23.15
C ASN A 27 -10.60 -24.29 21.87
N SER A 28 -11.62 -25.14 22.01
CA SER A 28 -12.61 -25.42 20.95
C SER A 28 -13.38 -24.17 20.49
N CYS A 29 -13.51 -23.14 21.33
CA CYS A 29 -14.27 -21.93 21.01
C CYS A 29 -13.54 -20.98 20.07
N LEU A 30 -12.21 -20.87 20.16
CA LEU A 30 -11.45 -19.93 19.30
C LEU A 30 -11.33 -20.46 17.87
N LYS A 31 -11.01 -21.74 17.71
CA LYS A 31 -10.94 -22.40 16.40
C LYS A 31 -12.27 -22.30 15.65
N ASN A 32 -13.37 -22.71 16.29
CA ASN A 32 -14.71 -22.62 15.70
C ASN A 32 -15.09 -21.17 15.33
N LYS A 33 -14.65 -20.18 16.12
CA LYS A 33 -14.84 -18.76 15.80
C LYS A 33 -14.01 -18.29 14.61
N LEU A 34 -12.77 -18.76 14.47
CA LEU A 34 -11.92 -18.47 13.32
C LEU A 34 -12.44 -19.13 12.05
N GLU A 35 -12.93 -20.37 12.13
CA GLU A 35 -13.60 -21.06 11.02
C GLU A 35 -14.87 -20.29 10.59
N ARG A 36 -15.71 -19.89 11.55
CA ARG A 36 -16.87 -19.03 11.26
C ARG A 36 -16.44 -17.69 10.63
N LEU A 37 -15.38 -17.08 11.13
CA LEU A 37 -14.84 -15.83 10.60
C LEU A 37 -14.40 -16.01 9.14
N GLN A 38 -13.70 -17.09 8.83
CA GLN A 38 -13.29 -17.45 7.48
C GLN A 38 -14.49 -17.59 6.55
N HIS A 39 -15.54 -18.31 6.97
CA HIS A 39 -16.75 -18.46 6.17
C HIS A 39 -17.45 -17.13 5.88
N LEU A 40 -17.54 -16.23 6.87
CA LEU A 40 -18.13 -14.90 6.67
C LEU A 40 -17.26 -14.04 5.74
N LEU A 41 -15.94 -14.10 5.89
CA LEU A 41 -14.99 -13.39 5.03
C LEU A 41 -15.13 -13.84 3.57
N LEU A 42 -15.20 -15.14 3.30
CA LEU A 42 -15.42 -15.67 1.96
C LEU A 42 -16.73 -15.14 1.34
N ARG A 43 -17.80 -15.05 2.14
CA ARG A 43 -19.09 -14.50 1.67
C ARG A 43 -19.00 -13.02 1.34
N VAL A 44 -18.39 -12.21 2.22
CA VAL A 44 -18.22 -10.77 1.96
C VAL A 44 -17.31 -10.54 0.76
N HIS A 45 -16.19 -11.26 0.69
CA HIS A 45 -15.23 -11.18 -0.41
C HIS A 45 -15.91 -11.47 -1.75
N MET A 46 -16.68 -12.55 -1.85
CA MET A 46 -17.43 -12.89 -3.06
C MET A 46 -18.39 -11.77 -3.50
N VAL A 47 -19.07 -11.11 -2.56
CA VAL A 47 -19.94 -9.96 -2.87
C VAL A 47 -19.13 -8.75 -3.34
N VAL A 48 -17.97 -8.49 -2.71
CA VAL A 48 -17.05 -7.41 -3.13
C VAL A 48 -16.51 -7.68 -4.54
N GLU A 49 -16.07 -8.90 -4.84
CA GLU A 49 -15.60 -9.30 -6.17
C GLU A 49 -16.67 -9.17 -7.25
N GLU A 50 -17.92 -9.59 -6.96
CA GLU A 50 -19.04 -9.41 -7.90
C GLU A 50 -19.35 -7.91 -8.10
N ALA A 51 -19.23 -7.09 -7.05
CA ALA A 51 -19.43 -5.65 -7.14
C ALA A 51 -18.32 -4.96 -7.95
N GLU A 52 -17.07 -5.38 -7.79
CA GLU A 52 -15.94 -4.94 -8.62
C GLU A 52 -16.09 -5.36 -10.09
N GLY A 53 -16.82 -6.44 -10.35
CA GLY A 53 -17.15 -6.90 -11.70
C GLY A 53 -18.29 -6.13 -12.38
N ARG A 54 -18.81 -5.06 -11.77
CA ARG A 54 -19.95 -4.31 -12.30
C ARG A 54 -19.74 -2.80 -12.29
N TYR A 55 -20.48 -2.09 -13.13
CA TYR A 55 -20.47 -0.63 -13.17
C TYR A 55 -21.51 -0.06 -12.23
N ILE A 56 -21.04 0.54 -11.13
CA ILE A 56 -21.89 1.07 -10.06
C ILE A 56 -21.88 2.59 -10.13
N THR A 57 -22.96 3.18 -10.61
CA THR A 57 -23.12 4.64 -10.72
C THR A 57 -23.86 5.25 -9.54
N ASN A 58 -24.65 4.44 -8.81
CA ASN A 58 -25.40 4.90 -7.66
C ASN A 58 -24.47 5.19 -6.46
N ALA A 59 -24.46 6.43 -5.98
CA ALA A 59 -23.60 6.86 -4.89
C ALA A 59 -23.85 6.10 -3.57
N GLY A 60 -25.10 5.74 -3.26
CA GLY A 60 -25.45 4.95 -2.09
C GLY A 60 -24.91 3.52 -2.16
N MET A 61 -24.93 2.90 -3.34
CA MET A 61 -24.32 1.59 -3.57
C MET A 61 -22.79 1.64 -3.45
N LEU A 62 -22.15 2.71 -3.95
CA LEU A 62 -20.71 2.91 -3.77
C LEU A 62 -20.32 3.04 -2.29
N LEU A 63 -21.14 3.74 -1.49
CA LEU A 63 -20.94 3.81 -0.04
C LEU A 63 -21.07 2.44 0.62
N LYS A 64 -22.08 1.63 0.25
CA LYS A 64 -22.23 0.26 0.75
C LYS A 64 -21.03 -0.61 0.37
N LEU A 65 -20.53 -0.53 -0.88
CA LEU A 65 -19.33 -1.24 -1.33
C LEU A 65 -18.10 -0.83 -0.50
N LYS A 66 -17.94 0.46 -0.22
CA LYS A 66 -16.86 0.96 0.64
C LYS A 66 -16.91 0.32 2.03
N MET A 67 -18.07 0.37 2.68
CA MET A 67 -18.27 -0.21 4.02
C MET A 67 -17.99 -1.72 4.04
N LEU A 68 -18.44 -2.46 3.02
CA LEU A 68 -18.18 -3.89 2.86
C LEU A 68 -16.69 -4.18 2.76
N THR A 69 -15.99 -3.42 1.91
CA THR A 69 -14.57 -3.60 1.67
C THR A 69 -13.76 -3.28 2.93
N GLU A 70 -14.10 -2.21 3.65
CA GLU A 70 -13.46 -1.87 4.92
C GLU A 70 -13.66 -2.95 6.00
N ALA A 71 -14.88 -3.50 6.11
CA ALA A 71 -15.17 -4.59 7.03
C ALA A 71 -14.42 -5.88 6.67
N MET A 72 -14.33 -6.18 5.36
CA MET A 72 -13.57 -7.31 4.82
C MET A 72 -12.09 -7.22 5.21
N TYR A 73 -11.41 -6.09 4.95
CA TYR A 73 -10.00 -5.94 5.28
C TYR A 73 -9.73 -6.00 6.78
N LYS A 74 -10.60 -5.40 7.61
CA LYS A 74 -10.50 -5.53 9.08
C LYS A 74 -10.63 -6.98 9.53
N GLY A 75 -11.55 -7.74 8.93
CA GLY A 75 -11.72 -9.15 9.26
C GLY A 75 -10.56 -10.01 8.80
N TYR A 76 -10.05 -9.81 7.59
CA TYR A 76 -8.82 -10.49 7.14
C TYR A 76 -7.62 -10.12 8.01
N HIS A 77 -7.48 -8.87 8.42
CA HIS A 77 -6.41 -8.48 9.34
C HIS A 77 -6.45 -9.30 10.64
N VAL A 78 -7.63 -9.51 11.22
CA VAL A 78 -7.81 -10.36 12.41
C VAL A 78 -7.51 -11.82 12.09
N PHE A 79 -8.08 -12.36 11.00
CA PHE A 79 -7.91 -13.74 10.57
C PHE A 79 -6.44 -14.09 10.27
N ASP A 80 -5.75 -13.26 9.48
CA ASP A 80 -4.34 -13.42 9.11
C ASP A 80 -3.40 -13.25 10.30
N THR A 81 -3.85 -12.61 11.40
CA THR A 81 -3.07 -12.59 12.65
C THR A 81 -3.19 -13.92 13.37
N TYR A 82 -4.42 -14.36 13.60
CA TYR A 82 -4.70 -15.36 14.63
C TYR A 82 -4.86 -16.78 14.07
N GLY A 83 -5.20 -16.93 12.79
CA GLY A 83 -5.24 -18.23 12.10
C GLY A 83 -3.87 -18.92 12.13
N PRO A 84 -2.81 -18.29 11.59
CA PRO A 84 -1.46 -18.85 11.63
C PRO A 84 -0.95 -19.16 13.05
N LEU A 85 -1.26 -18.28 14.02
CA LEU A 85 -0.85 -18.46 15.41
C LEU A 85 -1.53 -19.67 16.07
N GLU A 86 -2.81 -19.90 15.79
CA GLU A 86 -3.51 -21.08 16.33
C GLU A 86 -2.96 -22.37 15.71
N LEU A 87 -2.63 -22.38 14.40
CA LEU A 87 -2.00 -23.53 13.74
C LEU A 87 -0.62 -23.88 14.35
N ILE A 88 0.23 -22.88 14.60
CA ILE A 88 1.55 -23.10 15.23
C ILE A 88 1.41 -23.66 16.65
N LYS A 89 0.42 -23.14 17.40
CA LYS A 89 0.12 -23.63 18.75
C LYS A 89 -0.40 -25.07 18.73
N GLU A 90 -1.26 -25.44 17.78
CA GLU A 90 -1.75 -26.82 17.61
C GLU A 90 -0.61 -27.80 17.26
N ALA A 91 0.35 -27.38 16.44
CA ALA A 91 1.48 -28.20 16.02
C ALA A 91 2.49 -28.50 17.14
N GLY A 92 2.34 -27.91 18.33
CA GLY A 92 3.26 -28.12 19.46
C GLY A 92 4.66 -27.54 19.24
N GLU A 93 4.89 -26.80 18.16
CA GLU A 93 6.18 -26.21 17.75
C GLU A 93 6.56 -24.97 18.56
N VAL A 94 6.22 -24.93 19.85
CA VAL A 94 6.57 -23.83 20.75
C VAL A 94 7.98 -24.00 21.33
N SER A 95 8.65 -25.13 21.09
CA SER A 95 10.02 -25.38 21.55
C SER A 95 11.04 -25.34 20.41
N ASP A 96 11.96 -24.39 20.56
CA ASP A 96 13.34 -24.35 20.09
C ASP A 96 13.72 -23.62 18.77
N SER A 97 14.59 -22.62 18.99
CA SER A 97 15.56 -21.96 18.11
C SER A 97 15.21 -20.65 17.40
N TYR A 98 13.95 -20.25 17.24
CA TYR A 98 13.61 -18.90 16.74
C TYR A 98 12.37 -18.36 17.44
N ALA A 99 12.48 -18.02 18.72
CA ALA A 99 11.45 -17.26 19.41
C ALA A 99 11.32 -15.90 18.70
N LEU A 100 10.40 -15.83 17.72
CA LEU A 100 10.08 -14.63 16.97
C LEU A 100 9.53 -13.64 17.98
N ASP A 101 10.40 -12.73 18.43
CA ASP A 101 10.10 -11.67 19.39
C ASP A 101 9.27 -10.56 18.74
N PHE A 102 8.22 -10.96 18.04
CA PHE A 102 7.38 -10.09 17.24
C PHE A 102 6.21 -9.60 18.05
N HIS A 103 5.79 -8.38 17.75
CA HIS A 103 4.73 -7.68 18.47
C HIS A 103 3.45 -8.52 18.59
N TYR A 104 3.04 -9.22 17.53
CA TYR A 104 1.83 -10.05 17.52
C TYR A 104 1.98 -11.36 18.31
N VAL A 105 3.16 -11.98 18.29
CA VAL A 105 3.47 -13.20 19.06
C VAL A 105 3.49 -12.88 20.55
N ARG A 106 4.17 -11.80 20.96
CA ARG A 106 4.14 -11.28 22.33
C ARG A 106 2.71 -11.00 22.80
N ARG A 107 1.92 -10.29 21.98
CA ARG A 107 0.54 -9.93 22.32
C ARG A 107 -0.37 -11.15 22.46
N PHE A 108 -0.16 -12.19 21.65
CA PHE A 108 -0.88 -13.46 21.73
C PHE A 108 -0.57 -14.22 23.03
N HIS A 109 0.71 -14.31 23.42
CA HIS A 109 1.14 -15.01 24.64
C HIS A 109 0.81 -14.24 25.94
N LEU A 110 1.07 -12.93 25.99
CA LEU A 110 0.91 -12.12 27.22
C LEU A 110 -0.55 -11.91 27.63
N SER A 111 -1.50 -12.01 26.70
CA SER A 111 -2.92 -11.74 26.99
C SER A 111 -3.70 -12.93 27.57
N GLY A 112 -3.12 -14.13 27.66
CA GLY A 112 -3.86 -15.34 28.02
C GLY A 112 -5.05 -15.62 27.09
N GLY A 113 -4.96 -15.19 25.83
CA GLY A 113 -6.01 -15.36 24.81
C GLY A 113 -7.27 -14.50 24.96
N THR A 114 -7.42 -13.68 26.01
CA THR A 114 -8.64 -12.89 26.25
C THR A 114 -8.82 -11.73 25.28
N ILE A 115 -7.75 -10.96 25.01
CA ILE A 115 -7.77 -9.88 24.00
C ILE A 115 -8.01 -10.47 22.62
N VAL A 116 -7.34 -11.57 22.29
CA VAL A 116 -7.51 -12.29 21.01
C VAL A 116 -8.96 -12.71 20.80
N ARG A 117 -9.58 -13.35 21.80
CA ARG A 117 -10.99 -13.76 21.74
C ARG A 117 -11.93 -12.56 21.58
N ARG A 118 -11.61 -11.41 22.17
CA ARG A 118 -12.40 -10.18 22.03
C ARG A 118 -12.29 -9.59 20.62
N GLU A 119 -11.09 -9.53 20.05
CA GLU A 119 -10.87 -9.02 18.69
C GLU A 119 -11.53 -9.92 17.65
N VAL A 120 -11.40 -11.25 17.76
CA VAL A 120 -12.09 -12.21 16.88
C VAL A 120 -13.61 -12.08 17.00
N LYS A 121 -14.14 -11.97 18.23
CA LYS A 121 -15.58 -11.78 18.46
C LYS A 121 -16.08 -10.47 17.87
N SER A 122 -15.37 -9.37 18.09
CA SER A 122 -15.72 -8.06 17.55
C SER A 122 -15.71 -8.05 16.01
N SER A 123 -14.75 -8.75 15.40
CA SER A 123 -14.70 -8.91 13.95
C SER A 123 -15.87 -9.74 13.40
N LEU A 124 -16.29 -10.79 14.09
CA LEU A 124 -17.48 -11.59 13.72
C LEU A 124 -18.75 -10.73 13.75
N GLU A 125 -18.99 -10.03 14.86
CA GLU A 125 -20.16 -9.16 15.05
C GLU A 125 -20.22 -8.06 13.98
N ASN A 126 -19.06 -7.46 13.63
CA ASN A 126 -18.98 -6.46 12.57
C ASN A 126 -19.35 -7.04 11.19
N LEU A 127 -18.81 -8.20 10.81
CA LEU A 127 -19.11 -8.83 9.53
C LEU A 127 -20.57 -9.30 9.45
N GLU A 128 -21.13 -9.82 10.53
CA GLU A 128 -22.54 -10.22 10.61
C GLU A 128 -23.47 -9.01 10.43
N THR A 129 -23.20 -7.90 11.12
CA THR A 129 -23.94 -6.65 10.97
C THR A 129 -23.92 -6.14 9.53
N VAL A 130 -22.75 -6.22 8.88
CA VAL A 130 -22.59 -5.79 7.49
C VAL A 130 -23.33 -6.73 6.53
N LEU A 131 -23.27 -8.05 6.75
CA LEU A 131 -23.94 -9.07 5.94
C LEU A 131 -25.47 -9.01 6.06
N ASP A 132 -26.02 -8.70 7.24
CA ASP A 132 -27.46 -8.61 7.46
C ASP A 132 -28.11 -7.53 6.58
N ASN A 133 -27.36 -6.49 6.24
CA ASN A 133 -27.80 -5.36 5.43
C ASN A 133 -27.53 -5.51 3.93
N LEU A 134 -27.10 -6.69 3.46
CA LEU A 134 -26.68 -6.91 2.07
C LEU A 134 -27.80 -7.23 1.08
N LYS A 135 -28.96 -7.71 1.53
CA LYS A 135 -29.99 -8.23 0.62
C LYS A 135 -30.41 -7.22 -0.44
N GLU A 136 -30.68 -5.98 -0.03
CA GLU A 136 -31.01 -4.88 -0.93
C GLU A 136 -29.83 -4.53 -1.86
N PHE A 137 -28.60 -4.49 -1.33
CA PHE A 137 -27.41 -4.19 -2.12
C PHE A 137 -27.20 -5.21 -3.25
N VAL A 138 -27.26 -6.51 -2.94
CA VAL A 138 -27.12 -7.59 -3.92
C VAL A 138 -28.24 -7.54 -4.96
N SER A 139 -29.48 -7.22 -4.54
CA SER A 139 -30.61 -7.07 -5.46
C SER A 139 -30.39 -5.93 -6.47
N LEU A 140 -29.93 -4.76 -5.99
CA LEU A 140 -29.63 -3.63 -6.87
C LEU A 140 -28.41 -3.92 -7.75
N LEU A 141 -27.43 -4.63 -7.23
CA LEU A 141 -26.21 -4.99 -7.95
C LEU A 141 -26.50 -5.83 -9.20
N ASN A 142 -27.53 -6.68 -9.16
CA ASN A 142 -27.97 -7.45 -10.33
C ASN A 142 -28.40 -6.58 -11.52
N GLY A 143 -28.90 -5.36 -11.26
CA GLY A 143 -29.29 -4.39 -12.29
C GLY A 143 -28.10 -3.60 -12.87
N CYS A 144 -26.90 -3.71 -12.28
CA CYS A 144 -25.71 -3.06 -12.80
C CYS A 144 -25.12 -3.86 -13.97
N GLU A 145 -24.73 -3.14 -15.02
CA GLU A 145 -24.04 -3.71 -16.18
C GLU A 145 -22.70 -4.35 -15.76
N ARG A 146 -22.37 -5.50 -16.36
CA ARG A 146 -21.12 -6.20 -16.09
C ARG A 146 -19.95 -5.55 -16.82
N ILE A 147 -18.81 -5.49 -16.13
CA ILE A 147 -17.54 -5.14 -16.73
C ILE A 147 -17.09 -6.33 -17.56
N PHE A 148 -16.98 -6.16 -18.88
CA PHE A 148 -16.36 -7.17 -19.73
C PHE A 148 -14.88 -7.24 -19.41
N ARG A 149 -14.49 -8.29 -18.67
CA ARG A 149 -13.09 -8.59 -18.38
C ARG A 149 -12.51 -9.30 -19.61
N ASN A 150 -11.59 -8.65 -20.31
CA ASN A 150 -10.76 -9.35 -21.28
C ASN A 150 -9.97 -10.42 -20.49
N PRO A 151 -9.91 -11.70 -20.92
CA PRO A 151 -9.36 -12.78 -20.10
C PRO A 151 -7.95 -12.49 -19.55
N TYR A 152 -7.19 -11.65 -20.25
CA TYR A 152 -5.78 -11.36 -19.98
C TYR A 152 -5.51 -10.09 -19.17
N SER A 153 -6.50 -9.23 -18.85
CA SER A 153 -6.18 -7.82 -18.54
C SER A 153 -6.16 -7.39 -17.07
N THR A 154 -6.66 -8.15 -16.08
CA THR A 154 -6.84 -7.56 -14.73
C THR A 154 -6.65 -8.49 -13.54
N TYR A 155 -6.86 -9.80 -13.67
CA TYR A 155 -6.78 -10.74 -12.54
C TYR A 155 -5.78 -11.90 -12.72
N LEU A 156 -5.39 -12.24 -13.96
CA LEU A 156 -4.39 -13.30 -14.20
C LEU A 156 -2.96 -12.84 -13.91
N TYR A 157 -2.69 -11.54 -14.09
CA TYR A 157 -1.42 -10.93 -13.71
C TYR A 157 -1.65 -10.04 -12.50
N ILE A 158 -1.12 -10.46 -11.35
CA ILE A 158 -0.94 -9.64 -10.14
C ILE A 158 -0.13 -8.36 -10.46
N ASP A 159 0.38 -8.21 -11.67
CA ASP A 159 1.14 -7.05 -12.11
C ASP A 159 0.24 -5.96 -12.76
N ASN A 160 -1.07 -6.20 -12.97
CA ASN A 160 -1.97 -5.25 -13.66
C ASN A 160 -3.17 -4.75 -12.82
N PHE A 161 -3.23 -5.07 -11.52
CA PHE A 161 -4.41 -4.78 -10.71
C PHE A 161 -4.35 -3.42 -9.99
N MET A 162 -5.48 -2.72 -10.01
CA MET A 162 -5.69 -1.51 -9.22
C MET A 162 -6.36 -1.91 -7.90
N PHE A 163 -5.55 -2.12 -6.86
CA PHE A 163 -6.03 -2.56 -5.54
C PHE A 163 -6.73 -1.47 -4.75
N GLY A 164 -7.86 -1.80 -4.12
CA GLY A 164 -8.49 -1.00 -3.06
C GLY A 164 -8.90 0.42 -3.48
N ARG A 165 -9.07 0.68 -4.78
CA ARG A 165 -9.50 1.98 -5.37
C ARG A 165 -10.74 1.85 -6.23
N GLN A 166 -11.51 0.79 -6.02
CA GLN A 166 -12.69 0.46 -6.81
C GLN A 166 -13.76 1.54 -6.70
N VAL A 167 -13.97 2.12 -5.52
CA VAL A 167 -14.95 3.19 -5.32
C VAL A 167 -14.53 4.46 -6.06
N GLU A 168 -13.28 4.89 -5.88
CA GLU A 168 -12.72 6.06 -6.55
C GLU A 168 -12.71 5.86 -8.08
N ARG A 169 -12.40 4.66 -8.57
CA ARG A 169 -12.47 4.34 -10.00
C ARG A 169 -13.88 4.51 -10.55
N GLN A 170 -14.90 3.97 -9.88
CA GLN A 170 -16.29 4.12 -10.32
C GLN A 170 -16.72 5.59 -10.34
N GLN A 171 -16.29 6.38 -9.35
CA GLN A 171 -16.54 7.83 -9.32
C GLN A 171 -15.91 8.53 -10.52
N VAL A 172 -14.61 8.30 -10.80
CA VAL A 172 -13.95 8.87 -11.98
C VAL A 172 -14.68 8.45 -13.26
N MET A 173 -14.99 7.17 -13.42
CA MET A 173 -15.69 6.66 -14.60
C MET A 173 -17.06 7.33 -14.78
N SER A 174 -17.83 7.46 -13.70
CA SER A 174 -19.14 8.12 -13.76
C SER A 174 -19.03 9.57 -14.21
N ILE A 175 -18.08 10.33 -13.66
CA ILE A 175 -17.85 11.74 -14.00
C ILE A 175 -17.41 11.88 -15.46
N LEU A 176 -16.52 11.01 -15.93
CA LEU A 176 -16.02 11.09 -17.31
C LEU A 176 -17.07 10.73 -18.36
N MET A 177 -18.04 9.87 -18.00
CA MET A 177 -19.10 9.42 -18.90
C MET A 177 -20.35 10.30 -18.90
N LEU A 178 -20.46 11.26 -17.98
CA LEU A 178 -21.54 12.25 -18.01
C LEU A 178 -21.39 13.13 -19.26
N ASP A 179 -22.46 13.23 -20.07
CA ASP A 179 -22.49 14.18 -21.17
C ASP A 179 -22.73 15.60 -20.62
N ASP A 180 -21.67 16.40 -20.59
CA ASP A 180 -21.70 17.78 -20.09
C ASP A 180 -22.10 18.78 -21.19
N HIS A 181 -22.38 20.02 -20.77
CA HIS A 181 -22.62 21.12 -21.69
C HIS A 181 -21.49 21.24 -22.72
N PRO A 182 -21.81 21.30 -24.03
CA PRO A 182 -20.85 21.07 -25.11
C PRO A 182 -19.64 22.02 -25.11
N LYS A 183 -19.73 23.19 -24.46
CA LYS A 183 -18.70 24.25 -24.50
C LYS A 183 -17.82 24.38 -23.25
N ILE A 184 -18.14 23.69 -22.14
CA ILE A 184 -17.43 23.87 -20.87
C ILE A 184 -16.80 22.53 -20.47
N PRO A 185 -15.48 22.36 -20.65
CA PRO A 185 -14.80 21.13 -20.26
C PRO A 185 -14.90 20.89 -18.75
N ALA A 186 -15.40 19.73 -18.33
CA ALA A 186 -15.36 19.37 -16.92
C ALA A 186 -13.90 19.15 -16.46
N VAL A 187 -13.58 19.66 -15.28
CA VAL A 187 -12.26 19.51 -14.64
C VAL A 187 -12.44 18.69 -13.37
N LEU A 188 -11.83 17.51 -13.33
CA LEU A 188 -11.84 16.58 -12.20
C LEU A 188 -10.49 16.58 -11.49
N PRO A 189 -10.38 17.16 -10.29
CA PRO A 189 -9.18 17.04 -9.49
C PRO A 189 -9.09 15.70 -8.77
N ILE A 190 -7.94 15.04 -8.89
CA ILE A 190 -7.55 13.86 -8.13
C ILE A 190 -6.37 14.27 -7.25
N ILE A 191 -6.66 14.41 -5.96
CA ILE A 191 -5.75 14.96 -4.96
C ILE A 191 -5.36 13.85 -3.98
N GLY A 192 -4.13 13.86 -3.48
CA GLY A 192 -3.71 12.89 -2.47
C GLY A 192 -2.21 12.91 -2.21
N GLY A 193 -1.77 12.14 -1.22
CA GLY A 193 -0.37 12.10 -0.79
C GLY A 193 0.63 11.64 -1.86
N CYS A 194 1.91 11.65 -1.50
CA CYS A 194 2.98 11.13 -2.35
C CYS A 194 2.83 9.61 -2.57
N ARG A 195 2.91 9.15 -3.81
CA ARG A 195 2.90 7.72 -4.20
C ARG A 195 1.70 6.91 -3.69
N VAL A 196 0.52 7.52 -3.54
CA VAL A 196 -0.72 6.85 -3.10
C VAL A 196 -1.48 6.11 -4.21
N GLY A 197 -0.98 6.16 -5.45
CA GLY A 197 -1.59 5.48 -6.60
C GLY A 197 -2.49 6.35 -7.49
N LYS A 198 -2.40 7.69 -7.42
CA LYS A 198 -3.21 8.59 -8.29
C LYS A 198 -3.03 8.32 -9.78
N LYS A 199 -1.77 8.19 -10.24
CA LYS A 199 -1.46 7.83 -11.62
C LYS A 199 -2.00 6.46 -11.99
N THR A 200 -1.86 5.49 -11.10
CA THR A 200 -2.38 4.12 -11.29
C THR A 200 -3.90 4.11 -11.44
N LEU A 201 -4.61 4.92 -10.64
CA LEU A 201 -6.06 5.10 -10.76
C LEU A 201 -6.44 5.69 -12.13
N VAL A 202 -5.81 6.80 -12.52
CA VAL A 202 -6.10 7.44 -13.82
C VAL A 202 -5.76 6.51 -14.98
N TRP A 203 -4.62 5.82 -14.92
CA TRP A 203 -4.24 4.84 -15.91
C TRP A 203 -5.27 3.71 -16.04
N SER A 204 -5.74 3.17 -14.92
CA SER A 204 -6.77 2.12 -14.86
C SER A 204 -8.07 2.58 -15.52
N VAL A 205 -8.49 3.83 -15.29
CA VAL A 205 -9.68 4.41 -15.92
C VAL A 205 -9.46 4.64 -17.42
N CYS A 206 -8.34 5.25 -17.82
CA CYS A 206 -8.04 5.53 -19.23
C CYS A 206 -7.81 4.25 -20.06
N SER A 207 -7.49 3.13 -19.40
CA SER A 207 -7.35 1.82 -20.05
C SER A 207 -8.69 1.13 -20.28
N ASP A 208 -9.79 1.59 -19.66
CA ASP A 208 -11.11 1.01 -19.82
C ASP A 208 -11.64 1.27 -21.23
N GLU A 209 -12.11 0.21 -21.92
CA GLU A 209 -12.53 0.28 -23.32
C GLU A 209 -13.64 1.29 -23.56
N ARG A 210 -14.53 1.49 -22.58
CA ARG A 210 -15.63 2.46 -22.73
C ARG A 210 -15.09 3.88 -22.70
N ILE A 211 -14.14 4.18 -21.81
CA ILE A 211 -13.47 5.49 -21.75
C ILE A 211 -12.70 5.71 -23.06
N ARG A 212 -11.95 4.70 -23.51
CA ARG A 212 -11.22 4.77 -24.80
C ARG A 212 -12.14 4.95 -26.00
N SER A 213 -13.37 4.44 -25.95
CA SER A 213 -14.36 4.60 -27.02
C SER A 213 -15.12 5.92 -26.91
N HIS A 214 -15.22 6.51 -25.71
CA HIS A 214 -15.95 7.75 -25.45
C HIS A 214 -15.13 9.01 -25.82
N PHE A 215 -13.80 8.93 -25.77
CA PHE A 215 -12.89 10.01 -26.16
C PHE A 215 -12.07 9.61 -27.39
N SER A 216 -11.98 10.49 -28.38
CA SER A 216 -11.19 10.27 -29.60
C SER A 216 -9.67 10.28 -29.33
N ALA A 217 -9.24 10.95 -28.25
CA ALA A 217 -7.85 11.00 -27.84
C ALA A 217 -7.73 11.13 -26.32
N ILE A 218 -6.67 10.54 -25.75
CA ILE A 218 -6.29 10.71 -24.34
C ILE A 218 -4.86 11.25 -24.32
N LEU A 219 -4.67 12.43 -23.74
CA LEU A 219 -3.38 13.14 -23.71
C LEU A 219 -2.87 13.29 -22.27
N HIS A 220 -1.57 13.11 -22.08
CA HIS A 220 -0.91 13.19 -20.77
C HIS A 220 0.15 14.30 -20.77
N PHE A 221 0.06 15.22 -19.81
CA PHE A 221 0.97 16.37 -19.67
C PHE A 221 1.53 16.49 -18.26
N GLY A 222 2.76 17.00 -18.14
CA GLY A 222 3.26 17.57 -16.89
C GLY A 222 2.76 19.00 -16.70
N GLY A 223 2.72 19.47 -15.46
CA GLY A 223 2.30 20.84 -15.13
C GLY A 223 3.15 21.91 -15.83
N ASP A 224 4.44 21.63 -16.07
CA ASP A 224 5.32 22.53 -16.83
C ASP A 224 4.96 22.61 -18.32
N ASP A 225 4.31 21.59 -18.88
CA ASP A 225 3.92 21.54 -20.29
C ASP A 225 2.72 22.44 -20.59
N ILE A 226 1.91 22.78 -19.57
CA ILE A 226 0.78 23.69 -19.70
C ILE A 226 1.22 25.05 -20.22
N LYS A 227 2.36 25.56 -19.76
CA LYS A 227 2.90 26.86 -20.20
C LYS A 227 3.25 26.89 -21.69
N LYS A 228 3.43 25.71 -22.29
CA LYS A 228 3.77 25.50 -23.70
C LYS A 228 2.59 24.91 -24.47
N PHE A 229 1.40 24.88 -23.88
CA PHE A 229 0.19 24.42 -24.56
C PHE A 229 -0.29 25.55 -25.47
N ASP A 230 -0.43 25.26 -26.77
CA ASP A 230 -0.76 26.23 -27.80
C ASP A 230 -1.88 25.69 -28.71
N GLU A 231 -2.42 26.55 -29.57
CA GLU A 231 -3.51 26.22 -30.50
C GLU A 231 -3.17 25.05 -31.42
N ARG A 232 -1.89 24.81 -31.72
CA ARG A 232 -1.45 23.70 -32.58
C ARG A 232 -1.65 22.34 -31.92
N LYS A 233 -1.68 22.28 -30.59
CA LYS A 233 -1.95 21.07 -29.81
C LYS A 233 -3.45 20.85 -29.56
N VAL A 234 -4.28 21.84 -29.87
CA VAL A 234 -5.74 21.73 -29.75
C VAL A 234 -6.25 20.95 -30.95
N MET A 235 -6.80 19.76 -30.69
CA MET A 235 -7.49 18.96 -31.70
C MET A 235 -8.99 19.25 -31.60
N PRO A 236 -9.73 19.42 -32.71
CA PRO A 236 -11.19 19.59 -32.72
C PRO A 236 -11.89 18.23 -32.48
N LEU A 237 -11.37 17.45 -31.54
CA LEU A 237 -11.79 16.10 -31.19
C LEU A 237 -12.15 16.06 -29.70
N LYS A 238 -13.13 15.23 -29.34
CA LYS A 238 -13.50 14.99 -27.94
C LYS A 238 -12.33 14.32 -27.23
N THR A 239 -11.61 15.07 -26.40
CA THR A 239 -10.31 14.68 -25.85
C THR A 239 -10.34 14.65 -24.33
N LEU A 240 -9.76 13.60 -23.74
CA LEU A 240 -9.49 13.54 -22.31
C LEU A 240 -8.04 13.99 -22.07
N ILE A 241 -7.87 15.05 -21.28
CA ILE A 241 -6.54 15.60 -20.98
C ILE A 241 -6.22 15.34 -19.51
N THR A 242 -5.11 14.66 -19.23
CA THR A 242 -4.64 14.48 -17.86
C THR A 242 -3.41 15.33 -17.62
N VAL A 243 -3.38 16.10 -16.54
CA VAL A 243 -2.24 16.95 -16.18
C VAL A 243 -1.75 16.61 -14.79
N GLU A 244 -0.47 16.27 -14.67
CA GLU A 244 0.18 16.06 -13.38
C GLU A 244 0.90 17.33 -12.89
N PHE A 245 0.48 17.84 -11.73
CA PHE A 245 1.12 18.98 -11.09
C PHE A 245 1.95 18.58 -9.88
N ILE A 246 3.23 18.92 -9.96
CA ILE A 246 4.21 18.81 -8.88
C ILE A 246 4.28 20.12 -8.08
N SER A 247 4.13 21.26 -8.76
CA SER A 247 4.12 22.62 -8.23
C SER A 247 2.77 23.31 -8.50
N ASP A 248 2.53 24.42 -7.79
CA ASP A 248 1.35 25.26 -8.02
C ASP A 248 1.54 26.11 -9.27
N ILE A 249 0.42 26.52 -9.87
CA ILE A 249 0.38 27.43 -11.01
C ILE A 249 -0.52 28.63 -10.71
N SER A 250 -0.29 29.74 -11.41
CA SER A 250 -1.17 30.90 -11.28
C SER A 250 -2.52 30.65 -11.96
N ASP A 251 -3.56 31.35 -11.49
CA ASP A 251 -4.90 31.23 -12.09
C ASP A 251 -4.90 31.74 -13.55
N CYS A 252 -4.05 32.73 -13.88
CA CYS A 252 -3.89 33.19 -15.27
C CYS A 252 -3.29 32.12 -16.19
N GLU A 253 -2.27 31.38 -15.73
CA GLU A 253 -1.70 30.26 -16.50
C GLU A 253 -2.74 29.15 -16.71
N TRP A 254 -3.53 28.85 -15.66
CA TRP A 254 -4.62 27.88 -15.77
C TRP A 254 -5.70 28.34 -16.74
N LEU A 255 -6.16 29.58 -16.65
CA LEU A 255 -7.21 30.14 -17.51
C LEU A 255 -6.82 30.11 -19.00
N ASN A 256 -5.56 30.43 -19.32
CA ASN A 256 -5.06 30.35 -20.69
C ASN A 256 -5.07 28.92 -21.23
N PHE A 257 -4.69 27.95 -20.41
CA PHE A 257 -4.77 26.53 -20.79
C PHE A 257 -6.22 26.07 -20.95
N TYR A 258 -7.05 26.40 -19.97
CA TYR A 258 -8.44 25.97 -19.94
C TYR A 258 -9.25 26.55 -21.11
N SER A 259 -8.98 27.79 -21.52
CA SER A 259 -9.63 28.39 -22.70
C SER A 259 -9.25 27.67 -24.00
N LEU A 260 -7.99 27.22 -24.14
CA LEU A 260 -7.55 26.39 -25.27
C LEU A 260 -8.18 24.99 -25.24
N VAL A 261 -8.41 24.41 -24.07
CA VAL A 261 -9.15 23.14 -23.95
C VAL A 261 -10.63 23.35 -24.26
N ALA A 262 -11.22 24.48 -23.88
CA ALA A 262 -12.60 24.81 -24.19
C ALA A 262 -12.87 25.04 -25.68
N SER A 263 -11.85 25.41 -26.46
CA SER A 263 -11.92 25.47 -27.92
C SER A 263 -11.64 24.13 -28.62
N SER A 264 -11.33 23.06 -27.87
CA SER A 264 -11.22 21.70 -28.41
C SER A 264 -12.59 21.10 -28.74
N GLY A 265 -12.64 19.82 -29.15
CA GLY A 265 -13.90 19.16 -29.46
C GLY A 265 -14.88 19.15 -28.28
N ASN A 266 -16.17 19.33 -28.58
CA ASN A 266 -17.23 19.33 -27.57
C ASN A 266 -17.19 18.07 -26.70
N GLY A 267 -17.37 18.24 -25.39
CA GLY A 267 -17.34 17.15 -24.42
C GLY A 267 -15.93 16.69 -24.00
N SER A 268 -14.89 17.43 -24.37
CA SER A 268 -13.55 17.26 -23.79
C SER A 268 -13.56 17.46 -22.27
N LYS A 269 -12.68 16.76 -21.56
CA LYS A 269 -12.57 16.83 -20.09
C LYS A 269 -11.12 16.86 -19.65
N VAL A 270 -10.88 17.41 -18.46
CA VAL A 270 -9.56 17.51 -17.84
C VAL A 270 -9.51 16.75 -16.53
N ILE A 271 -8.47 15.96 -16.31
CA ILE A 271 -8.14 15.36 -15.01
C ILE A 271 -6.87 16.02 -14.48
N ILE A 272 -6.97 16.60 -13.29
CA ILE A 272 -5.81 17.12 -12.55
C ILE A 272 -5.30 16.03 -11.61
N ILE A 273 -4.01 15.71 -11.64
CA ILE A 273 -3.36 14.82 -10.68
C ILE A 273 -2.40 15.66 -9.84
N SER A 274 -2.60 15.75 -8.53
CA SER A 274 -1.66 16.50 -7.68
C SER A 274 -1.54 16.02 -6.23
N ARG A 275 -0.44 16.42 -5.60
CA ARG A 275 -0.25 16.39 -4.14
C ARG A 275 -0.76 17.66 -3.44
N LEU A 276 -1.01 18.73 -4.19
CA LEU A 276 -1.35 20.04 -3.65
C LEU A 276 -2.87 20.20 -3.57
N GLU A 277 -3.41 20.18 -2.35
CA GLU A 277 -4.86 20.35 -2.12
C GLU A 277 -5.41 21.64 -2.73
N LYS A 278 -4.62 22.72 -2.72
CA LYS A 278 -5.00 24.00 -3.31
C LYS A 278 -5.27 23.97 -4.82
N LEU A 279 -4.82 22.95 -5.56
CA LEU A 279 -5.15 22.80 -6.99
C LEU A 279 -6.58 22.27 -7.21
N ALA A 280 -7.28 21.83 -6.16
CA ALA A 280 -8.71 21.53 -6.23
C ALA A 280 -9.55 22.76 -6.64
N ARG A 281 -9.04 23.99 -6.44
CA ARG A 281 -9.70 25.24 -6.84
C ARG A 281 -10.01 25.33 -8.34
N PHE A 282 -9.32 24.55 -9.16
CA PHE A 282 -9.52 24.49 -10.60
C PHE A 282 -10.59 23.46 -11.03
N GLY A 283 -11.10 22.65 -10.10
CA GLY A 283 -12.13 21.66 -10.38
C GLY A 283 -13.49 22.28 -10.66
N THR A 284 -14.20 21.75 -11.64
CA THR A 284 -15.63 22.04 -11.87
C THR A 284 -16.53 21.03 -11.14
N VAL A 285 -15.94 19.95 -10.62
CA VAL A 285 -16.59 18.93 -9.79
C VAL A 285 -15.80 18.74 -8.50
N ASN A 286 -16.42 18.11 -7.50
CA ASN A 286 -15.76 17.80 -6.24
C ASN A 286 -14.48 16.97 -6.47
N PRO A 287 -13.37 17.30 -5.78
CA PRO A 287 -12.13 16.55 -5.91
C PRO A 287 -12.30 15.12 -5.39
N ILE A 288 -11.64 14.17 -6.05
CA ILE A 288 -11.49 12.80 -5.57
C ILE A 288 -10.19 12.73 -4.75
N GLU A 289 -10.34 12.54 -3.45
CA GLU A 289 -9.23 12.43 -2.51
C GLU A 289 -8.74 10.98 -2.38
N LEU A 290 -7.49 10.71 -2.79
CA LEU A 290 -6.82 9.44 -2.55
C LEU A 290 -6.03 9.51 -1.25
N ARG A 291 -6.55 8.81 -0.24
CA ARG A 291 -5.93 8.65 1.07
C ARG A 291 -4.90 7.52 1.05
N ASN A 292 -4.00 7.49 2.03
CA ASN A 292 -3.16 6.29 2.23
C ASN A 292 -4.03 5.08 2.57
N PHE A 293 -3.57 3.88 2.21
CA PHE A 293 -4.19 2.64 2.68
C PHE A 293 -4.17 2.57 4.21
N SER A 294 -5.24 2.02 4.78
CA SER A 294 -5.26 1.62 6.18
C SER A 294 -4.21 0.53 6.43
N HIS A 295 -3.86 0.30 7.70
CA HIS A 295 -2.94 -0.79 8.05
C HIS A 295 -3.47 -2.16 7.62
N GLU A 296 -4.79 -2.36 7.76
CA GLU A 296 -5.48 -3.59 7.38
C GLU A 296 -5.48 -3.78 5.86
N GLU A 297 -5.84 -2.75 5.09
CA GLU A 297 -5.78 -2.75 3.62
C GLU A 297 -4.38 -3.07 3.11
N TYR A 298 -3.38 -2.39 3.68
CA TYR A 298 -1.99 -2.57 3.28
C TYR A 298 -1.46 -3.95 3.64
N SER A 299 -1.79 -4.47 4.82
CA SER A 299 -1.41 -5.82 5.25
C SER A 299 -2.04 -6.88 4.35
N TYR A 300 -3.30 -6.69 3.95
CA TYR A 300 -3.97 -7.59 3.02
C TYR A 300 -3.29 -7.58 1.65
N LEU A 301 -3.02 -6.39 1.10
CA LEU A 301 -2.28 -6.23 -0.15
C LEU A 301 -0.91 -6.91 -0.09
N PHE A 302 -0.21 -6.80 1.05
CA PHE A 302 1.10 -7.41 1.22
C PHE A 302 0.99 -8.93 1.10
N ASN A 303 0.03 -9.53 1.79
CA ASN A 303 -0.18 -10.98 1.75
C ASN A 303 -0.51 -11.45 0.33
N VAL A 304 -1.44 -10.80 -0.36
CA VAL A 304 -1.79 -11.13 -1.76
C VAL A 304 -0.56 -11.07 -2.67
N LEU A 305 0.27 -10.03 -2.55
CA LEU A 305 1.45 -9.85 -3.40
C LEU A 305 2.59 -10.83 -3.07
N ALA A 306 2.83 -11.08 -1.78
CA ALA A 306 3.99 -11.86 -1.32
C ALA A 306 3.73 -13.37 -1.43
N PHE A 307 2.50 -13.82 -1.20
CA PHE A 307 2.14 -15.25 -1.32
C PHE A 307 1.63 -15.61 -2.72
N GLY A 308 1.13 -14.63 -3.49
CA GLY A 308 0.58 -14.89 -4.81
C GLY A 308 -0.62 -15.85 -4.75
N SER A 309 -0.51 -17.00 -5.42
CA SER A 309 -1.54 -18.04 -5.42
C SER A 309 -1.44 -19.01 -4.24
N SER A 310 -0.37 -18.94 -3.43
CA SER A 310 -0.19 -19.81 -2.28
C SER A 310 -1.04 -19.34 -1.10
N ASN A 311 -1.63 -20.27 -0.35
CA ASN A 311 -2.40 -19.94 0.83
C ASN A 311 -1.46 -19.65 2.03
N PRO A 312 -1.54 -18.46 2.67
CA PRO A 312 -0.71 -18.15 3.84
C PRO A 312 -0.86 -19.14 5.01
N LEU A 313 -2.02 -19.81 5.14
CA LEU A 313 -2.25 -20.81 6.19
C LEU A 313 -1.42 -22.07 6.01
N ASP A 314 -0.98 -22.39 4.79
CA ASP A 314 -0.06 -23.51 4.51
C ASP A 314 1.38 -23.20 4.98
N HIS A 315 1.66 -21.91 5.25
CA HIS A 315 2.97 -21.41 5.66
C HIS A 315 2.86 -20.48 6.89
N PRO A 316 2.38 -20.97 8.03
CA PRO A 316 1.94 -20.11 9.13
C PRO A 316 3.08 -19.27 9.75
N ARG A 317 4.32 -19.79 9.76
CA ARG A 317 5.50 -19.03 10.20
C ARG A 317 5.82 -17.86 9.25
N LEU A 318 5.74 -18.09 7.94
CA LEU A 318 5.93 -17.04 6.93
C LEU A 318 4.84 -15.99 7.01
N ALA A 319 3.57 -16.38 7.25
CA ALA A 319 2.47 -15.45 7.39
C ALA A 319 2.70 -14.44 8.53
N ILE A 320 3.22 -14.92 9.68
CA ILE A 320 3.57 -14.05 10.81
C ILE A 320 4.74 -13.12 10.47
N ILE A 321 5.79 -13.63 9.81
CA ILE A 321 6.93 -12.80 9.38
C ILE A 321 6.48 -11.76 8.36
N GLY A 322 5.65 -12.15 7.40
CA GLY A 322 5.09 -11.25 6.38
C GLY A 322 4.28 -10.12 6.98
N LYS A 323 3.45 -10.40 7.98
CA LYS A 323 2.71 -9.38 8.72
C LYS A 323 3.63 -8.38 9.42
N GLU A 324 4.74 -8.85 9.98
CA GLU A 324 5.73 -8.01 10.63
C GLU A 324 6.52 -7.16 9.61
N ILE A 325 6.85 -7.70 8.44
CA ILE A 325 7.40 -6.95 7.31
C ILE A 325 6.42 -5.85 6.88
N ALA A 326 5.15 -6.18 6.61
CA ALA A 326 4.14 -5.21 6.21
C ALA A 326 4.03 -4.05 7.23
N ARG A 327 4.01 -4.36 8.53
CA ARG A 327 4.02 -3.36 9.60
C ARG A 327 5.24 -2.44 9.54
N THR A 328 6.41 -3.01 9.26
CA THR A 328 7.68 -2.27 9.20
C THR A 328 7.77 -1.37 7.96
N LEU A 329 7.15 -1.75 6.83
CA LEU A 329 7.11 -0.93 5.60
C LEU A 329 6.15 0.28 5.70
N GLN A 330 5.33 0.38 6.76
CA GLN A 330 4.45 1.50 7.08
C GLN A 330 3.55 1.98 5.92
N GLY A 331 3.00 1.11 5.09
CA GLY A 331 2.07 1.55 4.04
C GLY A 331 2.73 2.05 2.74
N SER A 332 4.04 1.87 2.56
CA SER A 332 4.73 2.28 1.33
C SER A 332 4.38 1.35 0.16
N LEU A 333 3.70 1.88 -0.87
CA LEU A 333 3.33 1.15 -2.09
C LEU A 333 4.51 0.82 -3.00
N VAL A 334 5.59 1.59 -2.93
CA VAL A 334 6.82 1.25 -3.67
C VAL A 334 7.55 0.13 -2.95
N ALA A 335 7.68 0.22 -1.63
CA ALA A 335 8.35 -0.83 -0.86
C ALA A 335 7.63 -2.17 -0.97
N ILE A 336 6.31 -2.20 -0.79
CA ILE A 336 5.53 -3.46 -0.88
C ILE A 336 5.73 -4.15 -2.23
N ASN A 337 5.71 -3.40 -3.34
CA ASN A 337 5.84 -4.01 -4.66
C ASN A 337 7.21 -4.66 -4.85
N ILE A 338 8.27 -4.02 -4.32
CA ILE A 338 9.63 -4.56 -4.36
C ILE A 338 9.79 -5.77 -3.43
N TYR A 339 9.50 -5.62 -2.14
CA TYR A 339 9.73 -6.65 -1.14
C TYR A 339 8.85 -7.88 -1.37
N ALA A 340 7.56 -7.68 -1.67
CA ALA A 340 6.66 -8.80 -1.94
C ALA A 340 7.11 -9.59 -3.18
N ASN A 341 7.67 -8.93 -4.21
CA ASN A 341 8.21 -9.64 -5.39
C ASN A 341 9.36 -10.57 -5.00
N VAL A 342 10.31 -10.07 -4.21
CA VAL A 342 11.48 -10.84 -3.78
C VAL A 342 11.07 -12.02 -2.90
N LEU A 343 10.15 -11.79 -1.97
CA LEU A 343 9.67 -12.82 -1.04
C LEU A 343 8.86 -13.90 -1.75
N ARG A 344 8.08 -13.55 -2.78
CA ARG A 344 7.28 -14.50 -3.56
C ARG A 344 8.12 -15.57 -4.25
N ASN A 345 9.37 -15.26 -4.57
CA ASN A 345 10.28 -16.19 -5.26
C ASN A 345 11.02 -17.13 -4.30
N ASN A 346 10.87 -16.99 -2.98
CA ASN A 346 11.57 -17.83 -2.02
C ASN A 346 10.80 -17.96 -0.70
N PHE A 347 10.15 -19.11 -0.48
CA PHE A 347 9.35 -19.43 0.71
C PHE A 347 10.18 -20.05 1.86
N SER A 348 11.43 -19.63 2.01
CA SER A 348 12.29 -20.03 3.13
C SER A 348 12.11 -19.10 4.32
N VAL A 349 11.83 -19.67 5.50
CA VAL A 349 11.71 -18.91 6.76
C VAL A 349 13.00 -18.12 7.06
N PRO A 350 14.21 -18.71 7.04
CA PRO A 350 15.46 -17.97 7.16
C PRO A 350 15.60 -16.81 6.18
N PHE A 351 15.16 -16.98 4.93
CA PHE A 351 15.22 -15.93 3.92
C PHE A 351 14.34 -14.74 4.28
N TRP A 352 13.08 -14.99 4.66
CA TRP A 352 12.15 -13.92 5.06
C TRP A 352 12.63 -13.16 6.30
N ILE A 353 13.20 -13.87 7.28
CA ILE A 353 13.82 -13.26 8.46
C ILE A 353 15.01 -12.38 8.08
N ARG A 354 15.88 -12.86 7.17
CA ARG A 354 17.00 -12.05 6.65
C ARG A 354 16.49 -10.77 6.01
N VAL A 355 15.51 -10.84 5.12
CA VAL A 355 14.92 -9.66 4.44
C VAL A 355 14.36 -8.66 5.46
N LEU A 356 13.61 -9.14 6.46
CA LEU A 356 13.09 -8.31 7.54
C LEU A 356 14.22 -7.60 8.32
N ASN A 357 15.28 -8.32 8.67
CA ASN A 357 16.41 -7.76 9.41
C ASN A 357 17.20 -6.74 8.58
N LEU A 358 17.39 -6.96 7.28
CA LEU A 358 18.02 -5.98 6.38
C LEU A 358 17.23 -4.67 6.35
N TYR A 359 15.89 -4.76 6.25
CA TYR A 359 15.05 -3.56 6.28
C TYR A 359 15.08 -2.85 7.63
N ARG A 360 15.02 -3.60 8.74
CA ARG A 360 15.13 -3.03 10.10
C ARG A 360 16.46 -2.32 10.30
N GLY A 361 17.58 -2.92 9.86
CA GLY A 361 18.89 -2.30 9.90
C GLY A 361 18.93 -0.99 9.10
N MET A 362 18.39 -0.98 7.88
CA MET A 362 18.25 0.25 7.08
C MET A 362 17.42 1.30 7.84
N MET A 363 16.28 0.90 8.40
CA MET A 363 15.39 1.78 9.14
C MET A 363 16.09 2.41 10.35
N GLU A 364 16.75 1.61 11.18
CA GLU A 364 17.49 2.05 12.37
C GLU A 364 18.62 3.01 12.02
N SER A 365 19.42 2.70 10.98
CA SER A 365 20.48 3.60 10.49
C SER A 365 19.93 4.95 10.05
N ASN A 366 18.85 4.98 9.26
CA ASN A 366 18.27 6.23 8.78
C ASN A 366 17.58 7.02 9.90
N LEU A 367 16.95 6.35 10.86
CA LEU A 367 16.42 7.01 12.06
C LEU A 367 17.55 7.63 12.88
N SER A 368 18.68 6.95 13.01
CA SER A 368 19.84 7.48 13.74
C SER A 368 20.53 8.63 13.01
N LEU A 369 20.66 8.56 11.68
CA LEU A 369 21.39 9.54 10.89
C LEU A 369 20.56 10.78 10.54
N TYR A 370 19.27 10.59 10.25
CA TYR A 370 18.40 11.62 9.69
C TYR A 370 17.18 11.91 10.57
N GLY A 371 16.93 11.14 11.63
CA GLY A 371 15.76 11.31 12.50
C GLY A 371 14.44 10.90 11.84
N GLU A 372 14.48 10.32 10.64
CA GLU A 372 13.29 10.03 9.84
C GLU A 372 13.28 8.60 9.31
N HIS A 373 12.08 8.02 9.21
CA HIS A 373 11.89 6.71 8.61
C HIS A 373 12.19 6.75 7.09
N PRO A 374 12.80 5.72 6.49
CA PRO A 374 13.11 5.69 5.05
C PRO A 374 11.90 5.99 4.14
N LYS A 375 10.70 5.58 4.55
CA LYS A 375 9.43 5.94 3.87
C LYS A 375 9.27 7.46 3.70
N SER A 376 9.50 8.24 4.76
CA SER A 376 9.33 9.70 4.75
C SER A 376 10.40 10.36 3.89
N LEU A 377 11.63 9.86 3.96
CA LEU A 377 12.74 10.30 3.11
C LEU A 377 12.40 10.07 1.62
N LEU A 378 11.93 8.89 1.25
CA LEU A 378 11.50 8.56 -0.14
C LEU A 378 10.37 9.45 -0.69
N GLN A 379 9.64 10.18 0.16
CA GLN A 379 8.59 11.10 -0.26
C GLN A 379 9.10 12.50 -0.58
N LYS A 380 10.33 12.84 -0.17
CA LYS A 380 10.97 14.13 -0.33
C LYS A 380 12.02 14.05 -1.44
N ASP A 381 11.95 14.97 -2.40
CA ASP A 381 12.96 15.06 -3.44
C ASP A 381 14.31 15.53 -2.91
N GLY A 382 15.39 14.98 -3.45
CA GLY A 382 16.76 15.34 -3.11
C GLY A 382 17.25 14.77 -1.77
N THR A 383 16.52 13.84 -1.14
CA THR A 383 16.96 13.23 0.12
C THR A 383 17.89 12.05 -0.10
N ILE A 384 18.78 11.86 0.86
CA ILE A 384 19.73 10.76 0.91
C ILE A 384 19.18 9.69 1.87
N ILE A 385 19.24 8.44 1.45
CA ILE A 385 18.85 7.28 2.27
C ILE A 385 20.07 6.38 2.41
N ASP A 386 20.42 6.03 3.64
CA ASP A 386 21.44 5.03 3.91
C ASP A 386 20.90 3.64 3.59
N ILE A 387 21.55 2.91 2.67
CA ILE A 387 21.18 1.54 2.29
C ILE A 387 22.28 0.53 2.62
N THR A 388 23.26 0.92 3.45
CA THR A 388 24.43 0.11 3.83
C THR A 388 24.05 -1.24 4.40
N ALA A 389 22.90 -1.35 5.08
CA ALA A 389 22.38 -2.60 5.63
C ALA A 389 22.25 -3.72 4.58
N PHE A 390 22.02 -3.40 3.31
CA PHE A 390 21.93 -4.38 2.23
C PHE A 390 23.29 -4.87 1.70
N CYS A 391 24.39 -4.25 2.12
CA CYS A 391 25.74 -4.63 1.71
C CYS A 391 26.69 -4.77 2.90
N PRO A 392 26.52 -5.83 3.73
CA PRO A 392 27.36 -6.03 4.90
C PRO A 392 28.85 -6.22 4.55
N SER A 393 29.18 -6.67 3.33
CA SER A 393 30.57 -6.80 2.86
C SER A 393 31.29 -5.46 2.67
N LEU A 394 30.55 -4.38 2.40
CA LEU A 394 31.08 -3.02 2.29
C LEU A 394 30.87 -2.20 3.57
N ALA A 395 30.09 -2.73 4.53
CA ALA A 395 29.88 -2.15 5.85
C ALA A 395 31.14 -2.27 6.73
N THR A 396 32.20 -1.59 6.31
CA THR A 396 33.37 -1.30 7.15
C THR A 396 33.17 0.05 7.82
N ASN A 397 33.90 0.34 8.91
CA ASN A 397 33.84 1.64 9.61
C ASN A 397 34.19 2.86 8.72
N SER A 398 34.57 2.64 7.45
CA SER A 398 35.09 3.66 6.54
C SER A 398 34.11 4.05 5.43
N PHE A 399 33.08 3.26 5.11
CA PHE A 399 32.19 3.53 3.98
C PHE A 399 30.72 3.28 4.29
N ARG A 400 29.85 4.14 3.75
CA ARG A 400 28.39 3.96 3.71
C ARG A 400 27.89 3.98 2.27
N ILE A 401 26.86 3.21 1.96
CA ILE A 401 26.19 3.26 0.65
C ILE A 401 24.94 4.11 0.78
N THR A 402 24.90 5.19 0.01
CA THR A 402 23.78 6.13 -0.01
C THR A 402 22.99 6.02 -1.30
N LEU A 403 21.68 6.20 -1.17
CA LEU A 403 20.70 6.29 -2.24
C LEU A 403 20.23 7.75 -2.34
N LEU A 404 20.47 8.41 -3.47
CA LEU A 404 19.96 9.76 -3.71
C LEU A 404 18.58 9.68 -4.39
N THR A 405 17.57 10.27 -3.75
CA THR A 405 16.19 10.34 -4.29
C THR A 405 15.98 11.65 -5.05
N GLY A 406 15.22 11.65 -6.16
CA GLY A 406 14.80 12.89 -6.81
C GLY A 406 13.98 12.69 -8.08
N GLU A 407 12.97 13.54 -8.30
CA GLU A 407 12.07 13.55 -9.47
C GLU A 407 12.75 13.83 -10.83
N LYS A 408 14.01 14.24 -10.87
CA LYS A 408 14.84 14.21 -12.09
C LYS A 408 15.73 12.96 -12.10
N PHE A 409 15.06 11.82 -12.22
CA PHE A 409 15.64 10.57 -12.72
C PHE A 409 16.04 10.71 -14.19
N LYS A 410 17.01 11.59 -14.50
CA LYS A 410 17.70 11.54 -15.77
C LYS A 410 18.73 10.42 -15.68
N TYR A 411 18.57 9.40 -16.51
CA TYR A 411 19.68 8.55 -16.91
C TYR A 411 20.82 9.49 -17.30
N ASP A 412 21.90 9.51 -16.53
CA ASP A 412 23.07 10.28 -16.94
C ASP A 412 23.74 9.47 -18.05
N ASN A 413 23.30 9.67 -19.29
CA ASN A 413 23.87 9.06 -20.50
C ASN A 413 25.38 9.36 -20.67
N LYS A 414 26.00 10.13 -19.76
CA LYS A 414 27.40 10.54 -19.83
C LYS A 414 28.36 9.58 -19.12
N ARG A 415 27.88 8.63 -18.30
CA ARG A 415 28.72 7.59 -17.68
C ARG A 415 27.96 6.26 -17.60
N GLU A 416 28.49 5.22 -18.26
CA GLU A 416 28.01 3.83 -18.13
C GLU A 416 28.29 3.33 -16.70
N LEU A 417 27.40 3.64 -15.76
CA LEU A 417 27.42 3.02 -14.43
C LEU A 417 26.83 1.61 -14.54
N PRO A 418 27.35 0.64 -13.75
CA PRO A 418 26.72 -0.68 -13.67
C PRO A 418 25.29 -0.54 -13.16
N VAL A 419 24.36 -1.23 -13.81
CA VAL A 419 22.93 -1.24 -13.46
C VAL A 419 22.65 -2.44 -12.55
N MET A 420 21.93 -2.23 -11.46
CA MET A 420 21.52 -3.31 -10.54
C MET A 420 20.04 -3.26 -10.21
N GLY A 421 19.41 -4.43 -10.19
CA GLY A 421 18.03 -4.59 -9.73
C GLY A 421 17.94 -4.50 -8.21
N PHE A 422 16.97 -3.74 -7.68
CA PHE A 422 16.75 -3.71 -6.22
C PHE A 422 16.44 -5.10 -5.64
N GLY A 423 15.75 -5.95 -6.42
CA GLY A 423 15.44 -7.31 -6.02
C GLY A 423 16.69 -8.18 -5.83
N ASP A 424 17.68 -8.02 -6.71
CA ASP A 424 18.94 -8.76 -6.65
C ASP A 424 19.76 -8.40 -5.41
N ILE A 425 19.73 -7.12 -5.04
CA ILE A 425 20.38 -6.60 -3.84
C ILE A 425 19.73 -7.18 -2.58
N ILE A 426 18.40 -7.18 -2.49
CA ILE A 426 17.70 -7.79 -1.34
C ILE A 426 17.97 -9.30 -1.28
N ALA A 427 17.92 -9.99 -2.42
CA ALA A 427 18.19 -11.42 -2.50
C ALA A 427 19.64 -11.76 -2.09
N GLY A 428 20.55 -10.78 -2.21
CA GLY A 428 21.97 -10.94 -1.94
C GLY A 428 22.67 -11.80 -3.00
N SER A 429 22.16 -11.78 -4.23
CA SER A 429 22.71 -12.53 -5.37
C SER A 429 23.85 -11.80 -6.08
N VAL A 430 24.12 -10.54 -5.73
CA VAL A 430 25.07 -9.67 -6.45
C VAL A 430 25.97 -8.91 -5.47
N THR A 431 27.23 -8.72 -5.85
CA THR A 431 28.20 -7.86 -5.15
C THR A 431 28.02 -6.41 -5.59
N MET A 432 27.83 -5.50 -4.64
CA MET A 432 27.59 -4.08 -4.92
C MET A 432 28.91 -3.37 -5.28
N PRO A 433 29.01 -2.64 -6.40
CA PRO A 433 30.16 -1.81 -6.70
C PRO A 433 30.08 -0.47 -5.95
N MET A 434 31.18 0.29 -5.92
CA MET A 434 31.25 1.58 -5.20
C MET A 434 30.31 2.66 -5.76
N LYS A 435 29.94 2.59 -7.04
CA LYS A 435 28.93 3.47 -7.66
C LYS A 435 28.14 2.67 -8.68
N PHE A 436 26.82 2.77 -8.65
CA PHE A 436 25.93 2.05 -9.56
C PHE A 436 24.61 2.80 -9.73
N GLN A 437 23.90 2.42 -10.78
CA GLN A 437 22.51 2.80 -10.97
C GLN A 437 21.62 1.67 -10.49
N LEU A 438 20.87 1.96 -9.43
CA LEU A 438 19.82 1.09 -8.94
C LEU A 438 18.61 1.23 -9.85
N VAL A 439 18.04 0.15 -10.36
CA VAL A 439 16.85 0.17 -11.22
C VAL A 439 15.81 -0.80 -10.67
N TRP A 440 14.55 -0.40 -10.77
CA TRP A 440 13.41 -1.26 -10.49
C TRP A 440 12.24 -0.88 -11.37
N GLU A 441 11.62 -1.87 -11.99
CA GLU A 441 10.40 -1.69 -12.76
C GLU A 441 9.18 -1.97 -11.89
N SER A 442 8.27 -1.00 -11.84
CA SER A 442 7.03 -1.16 -11.09
C SER A 442 6.14 -2.20 -11.75
N ARG A 443 5.76 -3.23 -10.99
CA ARG A 443 4.67 -4.16 -11.36
C ARG A 443 3.27 -3.60 -11.09
N LEU A 444 3.17 -2.28 -10.90
CA LEU A 444 1.89 -1.60 -10.81
C LEU A 444 1.87 -0.59 -11.94
N ALA A 445 0.77 -0.59 -12.70
CA ALA A 445 0.57 0.34 -13.79
C ALA A 445 0.75 1.80 -13.31
N SER A 446 1.43 2.67 -14.06
CA SER A 446 1.81 2.57 -15.48
C SER A 446 3.19 1.92 -15.75
N TYR A 447 3.66 0.98 -14.91
CA TYR A 447 4.94 0.28 -15.09
C TYR A 447 6.14 1.22 -15.14
N THR A 448 6.14 2.21 -14.26
CA THR A 448 7.24 3.17 -14.20
C THR A 448 8.52 2.48 -13.76
N VAL A 449 9.57 2.61 -14.57
CA VAL A 449 10.93 2.29 -14.16
C VAL A 449 11.41 3.39 -13.21
N ILE A 450 11.72 3.00 -11.99
CA ILE A 450 12.36 3.84 -10.99
C ILE A 450 13.85 3.51 -11.03
N SER A 451 14.69 4.50 -11.35
CA SER A 451 16.14 4.33 -11.32
C SER A 451 16.77 5.34 -10.38
N ALA A 452 17.66 4.97 -9.48
CA ALA A 452 18.33 5.90 -8.58
C ALA A 452 19.85 5.70 -8.61
N THR A 453 20.60 6.78 -8.39
CA THR A 453 22.05 6.68 -8.31
C THR A 453 22.46 6.35 -6.89
N CYS A 454 23.29 5.31 -6.76
CA CYS A 454 23.86 4.89 -5.50
C CYS A 454 25.37 5.06 -5.50
N GLY A 455 25.93 5.43 -4.36
CA GLY A 455 27.37 5.62 -4.20
C GLY A 455 27.85 5.29 -2.80
N ALA A 456 29.08 4.79 -2.73
CA ALA A 456 29.84 4.69 -1.51
C ALA A 456 30.36 6.08 -1.14
N GLU A 457 30.07 6.52 0.08
CA GLU A 457 30.60 7.73 0.70
C GLU A 457 31.54 7.33 1.84
N GLU A 458 32.71 7.96 1.90
CA GLU A 458 33.62 7.81 3.04
C GLU A 458 33.03 8.47 4.30
N LEU A 459 33.04 7.73 5.40
CA LEU A 459 32.75 8.28 6.72
C LEU A 459 33.97 9.09 7.16
N LEU A 460 33.92 10.42 7.00
CA LEU A 460 34.95 11.31 7.55
C LEU A 460 35.02 11.08 9.07
N SER A 461 36.12 10.50 9.53
CA SER A 461 36.37 10.31 10.96
C SER A 461 36.26 11.66 11.66
N THR A 462 35.36 11.78 12.63
CA THR A 462 35.33 12.91 13.57
C THR A 462 36.55 12.83 14.49
N THR A 463 37.74 13.12 13.95
CA THR A 463 38.89 13.51 14.75
C THR A 463 38.84 15.02 14.93
N SER A 464 38.80 15.43 16.19
CA SER A 464 38.73 16.80 16.67
C SER A 464 39.57 17.78 15.84
N THR A 465 38.91 18.79 15.28
CA THR A 465 39.55 20.10 15.12
C THR A 465 38.70 21.13 15.85
N ARG A 466 39.04 21.36 17.12
CA ARG A 466 38.79 22.65 17.78
C ARG A 466 39.51 23.73 16.95
N LYS A 467 38.88 24.23 15.88
CA LYS A 467 39.28 25.51 15.28
C LYS A 467 38.78 26.62 16.20
N LYS A 468 39.71 27.16 17.00
CA LYS A 468 39.53 28.41 17.74
C LYS A 468 38.91 29.47 16.81
N ARG A 469 37.69 29.92 17.13
CA ARG A 469 37.14 31.17 16.59
C ARG A 469 38.08 32.29 17.03
N LYS A 470 38.85 32.86 16.11
CA LYS A 470 39.38 34.22 16.28
C LYS A 470 38.19 35.17 16.10
N ILE A 471 37.78 35.77 17.21
CA ILE A 471 36.94 36.96 17.21
C ILE A 471 37.79 38.07 16.60
N VAL A 472 37.39 38.60 15.46
CA VAL A 472 37.85 39.90 14.97
C VAL A 472 36.66 40.83 15.16
N CYS A 473 36.71 41.61 16.23
CA CYS A 473 35.91 42.82 16.37
C CYS A 473 36.56 43.90 15.52
N THR A 474 35.80 44.53 14.63
CA THR A 474 36.04 45.92 14.25
C THR A 474 34.70 46.61 14.15
N SER A 475 34.57 47.59 15.05
CA SER A 475 33.68 48.74 15.08
C SER A 475 33.52 49.45 13.75
#